data_AF-A0A2R6J6Q1-F1
#
_entry.id   AF-A0A2R6J6Q1-F1
#
_cell.length_a   1.000
_cell.length_b   1.000
_cell.length_c   1.000
_cell.angle_alpha   90.00
_cell.angle_beta   90.00
_cell.angle_gamma   90.00
#
_symmetry.space_group_name_H-M   'P 1'
#
loop_
_entity.id
_entity.type
_entity.pdbx_description
1 polymer ?
#
loop_
_entity_poly.entity_id
_entity_poly.type
_entity_poly.pdbx_seq_one_letter_code
_entity_poly.pdbx_strand_id
1 'polypeptide(L)'
;MPSLLPAMETVDLSEEQRLVQKSIREICESFGDEYWREKDREEEFPTEFVDTLAEEGWLGALIPEEYGGPGMSTSEVVVMMEEIAASGGGFA
;
A
#
# COMPACT_ATOMS: atom_id res chain seq x y z
N MET A 1 -12.63 -2.69 31.83
CA MET A 1 -13.77 -2.17 31.03
C MET A 1 -13.65 -2.81 29.65
N PRO A 2 -14.69 -3.47 29.12
CA PRO A 2 -14.65 -3.91 27.73
C PRO A 2 -14.58 -2.68 26.81
N SER A 3 -13.72 -2.74 25.80
CA SER A 3 -13.55 -1.70 24.78
C SER A 3 -14.90 -1.33 24.16
N LEU A 4 -15.22 -0.04 24.15
CA LEU A 4 -16.41 0.54 23.50
C LEU A 4 -16.18 0.86 22.02
N LEU A 5 -15.02 0.50 21.46
CA LEU A 5 -14.87 0.57 20.02
C LEU A 5 -15.76 -0.52 19.42
N PRO A 6 -16.67 -0.19 18.49
CA PRO A 6 -17.32 -1.23 17.70
C PRO A 6 -16.20 -2.11 17.13
N ALA A 7 -16.38 -3.43 17.15
CA ALA A 7 -15.51 -4.30 16.37
C ALA A 7 -15.45 -3.69 14.97
N MET A 8 -14.27 -3.24 14.52
CA MET A 8 -14.11 -2.70 13.18
C MET A 8 -14.73 -3.72 12.25
N GLU A 9 -15.84 -3.35 11.62
CA GLU A 9 -16.51 -4.22 10.67
C GLU A 9 -15.53 -4.37 9.50
N THR A 10 -14.91 -5.54 9.41
CA THR A 10 -13.91 -5.81 8.38
C THR A 10 -14.63 -5.88 7.05
N VAL A 11 -14.26 -4.99 6.13
CA VAL A 11 -14.75 -5.04 4.74
C VAL A 11 -14.30 -6.35 4.12
N ASP A 12 -15.24 -7.11 3.55
CA ASP A 12 -14.89 -8.33 2.83
C ASP A 12 -14.33 -7.96 1.45
N LEU A 13 -13.07 -8.33 1.22
CA LEU A 13 -12.36 -8.03 -0.03
C LEU A 13 -12.77 -9.03 -1.13
N SER A 14 -12.79 -8.57 -2.38
CA SER A 14 -12.84 -9.49 -3.52
C SER A 14 -11.55 -10.32 -3.61
N GLU A 15 -11.54 -11.37 -4.45
CA GLU A 15 -10.31 -12.14 -4.70
C GLU A 15 -9.20 -11.27 -5.31
N GLU A 16 -9.56 -10.38 -6.24
CA GLU A 16 -8.64 -9.41 -6.86
C GLU A 16 -8.06 -8.45 -5.83
N GLN A 17 -8.90 -7.89 -4.95
CA GLN A 17 -8.45 -7.03 -3.86
C GLN A 17 -7.55 -7.75 -2.86
N ARG A 18 -7.82 -9.02 -2.55
CA ARG A 18 -6.92 -9.83 -1.71
C ARG A 18 -5.57 -10.06 -2.38
N LEU A 19 -5.56 -10.25 -3.70
CA LEU A 19 -4.32 -10.37 -4.45
C LEU A 19 -3.51 -9.08 -4.38
N VAL A 20 -4.14 -7.93 -4.60
CA VAL A 20 -3.53 -6.61 -4.45
C VAL A 20 -2.96 -6.42 -3.04
N GLN A 21 -3.76 -6.69 -2.00
CA GLN A 21 -3.32 -6.60 -0.61
C GLN A 21 -2.08 -7.47 -0.37
N LYS A 22 -2.10 -8.71 -0.84
CA LYS A 22 -1.00 -9.65 -0.66
C LYS A 22 0.26 -9.15 -1.37
N SER A 23 0.17 -8.71 -2.62
CA SER A 23 1.33 -8.23 -3.38
C SER A 23 1.97 -7.00 -2.73
N ILE A 24 1.15 -6.05 -2.28
CA ILE A 24 1.65 -4.85 -1.58
C ILE A 24 2.29 -5.21 -0.24
N ARG A 25 1.71 -6.16 0.50
CA ARG A 25 2.30 -6.66 1.74
C ARG A 25 3.68 -7.26 1.50
N GLU A 26 3.86 -8.06 0.44
CA GLU A 26 5.15 -8.65 0.09
C GLU A 26 6.22 -7.59 -0.22
N ILE A 27 5.84 -6.47 -0.87
CA ILE A 27 6.75 -5.32 -1.06
C ILE A 27 7.08 -4.68 0.29
N CYS A 28 6.07 -4.36 1.09
CA CYS A 28 6.22 -3.70 2.38
C CYS A 28 7.06 -4.51 3.38
N GLU A 29 7.04 -5.84 3.31
CA GLU A 29 7.90 -6.71 4.14
C GLU A 29 9.40 -6.46 3.93
N SER A 30 9.79 -5.88 2.78
CA SER A 30 11.18 -5.47 2.51
C SER A 30 11.55 -4.12 3.18
N PHE A 31 10.57 -3.37 3.69
CA PHE A 31 10.72 -2.03 4.27
C PHE A 31 10.10 -1.99 5.69
N GLY A 32 10.83 -2.53 6.66
CA GLY A 32 10.35 -2.62 8.04
C GLY A 32 10.45 -1.31 8.83
N ASP A 33 10.00 -1.36 10.10
CA ASP A 33 9.98 -0.24 11.05
C ASP A 33 11.27 0.60 11.11
N GLU A 34 12.45 -0.05 11.02
CA GLU A 34 13.74 0.63 11.12
C GLU A 34 13.98 1.57 9.93
N TYR A 35 13.66 1.11 8.71
CA TYR A 35 13.74 1.91 7.49
C TYR A 35 12.87 3.17 7.60
N TRP A 36 11.60 3.02 7.99
CA TRP A 36 10.69 4.16 8.12
C TRP A 36 11.12 5.14 9.21
N ARG A 37 11.62 4.65 10.35
CA ARG A 37 12.15 5.51 11.43
C ARG A 37 13.40 6.26 11.02
N GLU A 38 14.23 5.69 10.16
CA GLU A 38 15.41 6.36 9.61
C GLU A 38 15.00 7.46 8.64
N LYS A 39 14.11 7.16 7.68
CA LYS A 39 13.59 8.16 6.73
C LYS A 39 12.88 9.33 7.42
N ASP A 40 12.09 9.06 8.47
CA ASP A 40 11.47 10.10 9.30
C ASP A 40 12.50 10.96 10.03
N ARG A 41 13.50 10.32 10.67
CA ARG A 41 14.56 11.03 11.42
C ARG A 41 15.40 11.95 10.55
N GLU A 42 15.75 11.48 9.35
CA GLU A 42 16.62 12.20 8.42
C GLU A 42 15.84 13.13 7.47
N GLU A 43 14.50 13.16 7.58
CA GLU A 43 13.59 13.93 6.71
C GLU A 43 13.78 13.60 5.22
N GLU A 44 14.02 12.31 4.90
CA GLU A 44 14.34 11.84 3.56
C GLU A 44 13.14 11.22 2.84
N PHE A 45 13.07 11.45 1.53
CA PHE A 45 12.12 10.75 0.67
C PHE A 45 12.49 9.26 0.56
N PRO A 46 11.53 8.33 0.71
CA PRO A 46 11.77 6.88 0.67
C PRO A 46 11.93 6.38 -0.77
N THR A 47 12.99 6.84 -1.44
CA THR A 47 13.25 6.61 -2.87
C THR A 47 13.28 5.11 -3.20
N GLU A 48 13.91 4.30 -2.36
CA GLU A 48 14.06 2.86 -2.56
C GLU A 48 12.70 2.14 -2.58
N PHE A 49 11.78 2.56 -1.72
CA PHE A 49 10.42 2.04 -1.68
C PHE A 49 9.62 2.47 -2.91
N VAL A 50 9.72 3.74 -3.30
CA VAL A 50 8.98 4.29 -4.44
C VAL A 50 9.49 3.71 -5.76
N ASP A 51 10.81 3.52 -5.90
CA ASP A 51 11.40 2.86 -7.06
C ASP A 51 10.91 1.42 -7.17
N THR A 52 10.83 0.68 -6.04
CA THR A 52 10.26 -0.67 -6.02
C THR A 52 8.80 -0.69 -6.51
N LEU A 53 7.97 0.23 -6.01
CA LEU A 53 6.59 0.37 -6.49
C LEU A 53 6.51 0.74 -7.97
N ALA A 54 7.43 1.55 -8.48
CA ALA A 54 7.48 1.96 -9.88
C ALA A 54 7.87 0.79 -10.79
N GLU A 55 8.90 0.03 -10.42
CA GLU A 55 9.39 -1.13 -11.15
C GLU A 55 8.33 -2.23 -11.27
N GLU A 56 7.52 -2.42 -10.23
CA GLU A 56 6.42 -3.38 -10.24
C GLU A 56 5.11 -2.83 -10.83
N GLY A 57 5.07 -1.55 -11.25
CA GLY A 57 3.95 -0.96 -11.98
C GLY A 57 2.82 -0.37 -11.13
N TRP A 58 3.01 -0.24 -9.81
CA TRP A 58 1.98 0.23 -8.87
C TRP A 58 1.71 1.73 -8.94
N LEU A 59 2.71 2.55 -9.30
CA LEU A 59 2.54 4.01 -9.40
C LEU A 59 1.58 4.45 -10.52
N GLY A 60 1.31 3.56 -11.48
CA GLY A 60 0.39 3.77 -12.58
C GLY A 60 -0.93 3.02 -12.44
N ALA A 61 -1.27 2.48 -11.27
CA ALA A 61 -2.35 1.49 -11.09
C ALA A 61 -3.69 1.84 -11.77
N LEU A 62 -4.12 3.10 -11.72
CA LEU A 62 -5.39 3.56 -12.33
C LEU A 62 -5.30 3.85 -13.84
N ILE A 63 -4.10 3.90 -14.41
CA ILE A 63 -3.91 4.22 -15.83
C ILE A 63 -4.54 3.09 -16.65
N PRO A 64 -5.49 3.38 -17.56
CA PRO A 64 -6.09 2.36 -18.41
C PRO A 64 -5.07 1.58 -19.24
N GLU A 65 -5.41 0.33 -19.58
CA GLU A 65 -4.56 -0.54 -20.39
C GLU A 65 -4.20 0.06 -21.76
N GLU A 66 -5.09 0.83 -22.37
CA GLU A 66 -4.84 1.50 -23.66
C GLU A 66 -3.68 2.52 -23.61
N TYR A 67 -3.33 2.98 -22.41
CA TYR A 67 -2.18 3.86 -22.16
C TYR A 67 -0.99 3.13 -21.52
N GLY A 68 -1.05 1.79 -21.45
CA GLY A 68 0.03 0.94 -20.92
C GLY A 68 0.03 0.79 -19.39
N GLY A 69 -1.07 1.12 -18.71
CA GLY A 69 -1.21 0.91 -17.27
C GLY A 69 -2.04 -0.34 -16.90
N PRO A 70 -2.14 -0.68 -15.60
CA PRO A 70 -2.84 -1.87 -15.14
C PRO A 70 -4.38 -1.79 -15.19
N GLY A 71 -4.95 -0.59 -15.34
CA GLY A 71 -6.40 -0.39 -15.41
C GLY A 71 -7.17 -0.79 -14.14
N MET A 72 -6.52 -0.77 -12.97
CA MET A 72 -7.15 -1.17 -11.71
C MET A 72 -8.34 -0.28 -11.34
N SER A 73 -9.28 -0.86 -10.61
CA SER A 73 -10.39 -0.12 -10.02
C SER A 73 -9.93 0.77 -8.86
N THR A 74 -10.69 1.84 -8.58
CA THR A 74 -10.45 2.69 -7.40
C THR A 74 -10.49 1.89 -6.11
N SER A 75 -11.36 0.88 -6.00
CA SER A 75 -11.48 0.03 -4.81
C SER A 75 -10.26 -0.86 -4.58
N GLU A 76 -9.55 -1.28 -5.62
CA GLU A 76 -8.30 -2.01 -5.48
C GLU A 76 -7.15 -1.08 -5.09
N VAL A 77 -7.10 0.12 -5.65
CA VAL A 77 -6.10 1.14 -5.28
C VAL A 77 -6.28 1.59 -3.83
N VAL A 78 -7.51 1.69 -3.34
CA VAL A 78 -7.77 1.94 -1.91
C VAL A 78 -7.17 0.84 -1.03
N VAL A 79 -7.29 -0.43 -1.43
CA VAL A 79 -6.69 -1.56 -0.69
C VAL A 79 -5.16 -1.50 -0.71
N MET A 80 -4.56 -1.17 -1.86
CA MET A 80 -3.12 -0.92 -1.96
C MET A 80 -2.67 0.17 -0.98
N MET A 81 -3.35 1.33 -0.99
CA MET A 81 -2.97 2.46 -0.15
C MET A 81 -3.18 2.17 1.34
N GLU A 82 -4.21 1.41 1.70
CA GLU A 82 -4.46 0.98 3.07
C GLU A 82 -3.35 0.06 3.59
N GLU A 83 -2.93 -0.93 2.79
CA GLU A 83 -1.86 -1.86 3.17
C GLU A 83 -0.50 -1.15 3.29
N ILE A 84 -0.20 -0.20 2.40
CA ILE A 84 0.99 0.66 2.51
C ILE A 84 0.97 1.46 3.82
N ALA A 85 -0.16 2.11 4.14
CA ALA A 85 -0.31 2.89 5.36
C ALA A 85 -0.23 2.02 6.62
N ALA A 86 -0.81 0.82 6.59
CA ALA A 86 -0.73 -0.16 7.67
C ALA A 86 0.71 -0.64 7.94
N SER A 87 1.58 -0.57 6.92
CA SER A 87 2.99 -0.96 6.99
C SER A 87 3.94 0.17 7.41
N GLY A 88 3.40 1.34 7.78
CA GLY A 88 4.20 2.51 8.19
C GLY A 88 4.53 3.49 7.07
N GLY A 89 4.25 3.14 5.81
CA GLY A 89 4.50 3.96 4.62
C GLY A 89 3.42 5.03 4.36
N GLY A 90 3.04 5.83 5.36
CA GLY A 90 2.06 6.90 5.16
C GLY A 90 2.58 7.98 4.21
N PHE A 91 1.83 8.30 3.15
CA PHE A 91 2.05 9.51 2.35
C PHE A 91 1.57 10.72 3.16
N ALA A 92 2.47 11.36 3.91
CA ALA A 92 2.22 12.64 4.60
C ALA A 92 3.12 13.74 4.02
#